data_AF-B2RG38-F1
#
_entry.id   AF-B2RG38-F1
#
_cell.length_a   1.000
_cell.length_b   1.000
_cell.length_c   1.000
_cell.angle_alpha   90.00
_cell.angle_beta   90.00
_cell.angle_gamma   90.00
#
_symmetry.space_group_name_H-M   'P 1'
#
loop_
_entity.id
_entity.type
_entity.pdbx_description
1 polymer ?
#
loop_
_entity_poly.entity_id
_entity_poly.type
_entity_poly.pdbx_seq_one_letter_code
_entity_poly.pdbx_strand_id
1 'polypeptide(L)'
;YQKSKNALSSQAIVATNMSNLALKEYLKSQDLELKHCAIGDKFVSECMRLNKANFGGEQSGHIIFSDYAKTGDGLVCALQVSALVLEK
;
A
#
# COMPACT_ATOMS: atom_id res chain seq x y z
N TYR A 1 -5.29 -4.56 9.04
CA TYR A 1 -4.92 -5.94 8.67
C TYR A 1 -3.40 -6.12 8.67
N GLN A 2 -2.66 -5.62 7.67
CA GLN A 2 -1.20 -5.78 7.64
C GLN A 2 -0.51 -5.23 8.90
N LYS A 3 -0.93 -4.05 9.40
CA LYS A 3 -0.42 -3.48 10.67
C LYS A 3 -0.67 -4.42 11.87
N SER A 4 -1.88 -4.99 12.01
CA SER A 4 -2.20 -5.88 13.14
C SER A 4 -1.46 -7.22 13.08
N LYS A 5 -1.02 -7.65 11.89
CA LYS A 5 -0.13 -8.80 11.70
C LYS A 5 1.35 -8.48 11.84
N ASN A 6 1.69 -7.22 12.11
CA ASN A 6 3.07 -6.73 12.11
C ASN A 6 3.81 -7.04 10.79
N ALA A 7 3.09 -7.00 9.67
CA ALA A 7 3.57 -7.39 8.35
C ALA A 7 4.05 -6.20 7.50
N LEU A 8 3.99 -4.96 8.01
CA LEU A 8 4.48 -3.78 7.30
C LEU A 8 5.97 -3.58 7.59
N SER A 9 6.78 -3.43 6.54
CA SER A 9 8.24 -3.26 6.67
C SER A 9 8.63 -1.87 7.18
N SER A 10 7.72 -0.90 7.06
CA SER A 10 7.86 0.45 7.60
C SER A 10 6.48 1.04 7.89
N GLN A 11 6.43 2.22 8.50
CA GLN A 11 5.19 2.96 8.69
C GLN A 11 4.68 3.63 7.40
N ALA A 12 5.47 3.60 6.32
CA ALA A 12 5.14 4.27 5.07
C ALA A 12 4.21 3.40 4.21
N ILE A 13 3.14 4.03 3.73
CA ILE A 13 2.26 3.51 2.69
C ILE A 13 2.39 4.42 1.48
N VAL A 14 2.58 3.86 0.28
CA VAL A 14 2.79 4.66 -0.93
C VAL A 14 1.52 4.72 -1.77
N ALA A 15 1.13 5.92 -2.17
CA ALA A 15 0.08 6.12 -3.17
C ALA A 15 0.45 7.27 -4.12
N THR A 16 -0.25 7.39 -5.23
CA THR A 16 -0.07 8.53 -6.13
C THR A 16 -0.82 9.76 -5.63
N ASN A 17 -0.48 10.94 -6.15
CA ASN A 17 -1.19 12.20 -5.85
C ASN A 17 -2.70 12.16 -6.12
N MET A 18 -3.21 11.13 -6.80
CA MET A 18 -4.64 10.91 -7.04
C MET A 18 -5.38 10.35 -5.82
N SER A 19 -4.68 9.85 -4.80
CA SER A 19 -5.34 9.31 -3.62
C SER A 19 -6.10 10.39 -2.84
N ASN A 20 -7.24 10.02 -2.27
CA ASN A 20 -8.09 10.97 -1.56
C ASN A 20 -7.46 11.46 -0.23
N LEU A 21 -7.88 12.63 0.24
CA LEU A 21 -7.41 13.21 1.50
C LEU A 21 -7.77 12.35 2.73
N ALA A 22 -8.97 11.75 2.71
CA ALA A 22 -9.47 10.92 3.81
C ALA A 22 -8.55 9.72 4.09
N LEU A 23 -7.88 9.16 3.07
CA LEU A 23 -6.90 8.08 3.21
C LEU A 23 -5.70 8.55 4.04
N LYS A 24 -5.20 9.75 3.78
CA LYS A 24 -4.09 10.34 4.54
C LYS A 24 -4.47 10.51 6.01
N GLU A 25 -5.64 11.06 6.27
CA GLU A 25 -6.14 11.29 7.63
C GLU A 25 -6.38 9.97 8.38
N TYR A 26 -6.98 9.00 7.71
CA TYR A 26 -7.19 7.67 8.26
C TYR A 26 -5.86 6.98 8.60
N LEU A 27 -4.90 6.94 7.68
CA LEU A 27 -3.59 6.33 7.94
C LEU A 27 -2.85 7.03 9.08
N LYS A 28 -2.91 8.37 9.15
CA LYS A 28 -2.33 9.13 10.26
C LYS A 28 -2.96 8.77 11.61
N SER A 29 -4.27 8.54 11.66
CA SER A 29 -4.96 8.06 12.87
C SER A 29 -4.51 6.66 13.32
N GLN A 30 -3.83 5.93 12.42
CA GLN A 30 -3.28 4.60 12.65
C GLN A 30 -1.75 4.63 12.74
N ASP A 31 -1.11 5.77 13.06
CA ASP A 31 0.36 5.90 13.12
C ASP A 31 1.08 5.42 11.84
N LEU A 32 0.43 5.58 10.69
CA LEU A 32 1.00 5.29 9.38
C LEU A 32 1.17 6.58 8.59
N GLU A 33 2.20 6.63 7.77
CA GLU A 33 2.52 7.79 6.94
C GLU A 33 2.20 7.51 5.47
N LEU A 34 1.31 8.31 4.88
CA LEU A 34 1.05 8.25 3.45
C LEU A 34 2.11 9.05 2.68
N LYS A 35 2.92 8.36 1.90
CA LYS A 35 3.89 8.94 0.96
C LYS A 35 3.25 9.05 -0.42
N HIS A 36 3.14 10.28 -0.89
CA HIS A 36 2.63 10.54 -2.23
C HIS A 36 3.76 10.49 -3.28
N CYS A 37 3.42 10.05 -4.48
CA CYS A 37 4.30 10.07 -5.65
C CYS A 37 3.55 10.52 -6.90
N ALA A 38 4.29 10.76 -7.99
CA ALA A 38 3.70 11.03 -9.30
C ALA A 38 2.86 9.83 -9.79
N ILE A 39 1.93 10.10 -10.72
CA ILE A 39 1.03 9.07 -11.27
C ILE A 39 1.83 8.08 -12.13
N GLY A 40 1.58 6.78 -11.94
CA GLY A 40 2.18 5.66 -12.68
C GLY A 40 2.94 4.68 -11.78
N ASP A 41 2.77 3.39 -12.06
CA ASP A 41 3.34 2.24 -11.33
C ASP A 41 4.84 2.36 -11.04
N LYS A 42 5.60 2.90 -11.99
CA LYS A 42 7.05 3.12 -11.85
C LYS A 42 7.38 4.04 -10.68
N PHE A 43 6.62 5.12 -10.52
CA PHE A 43 6.84 6.09 -9.45
C PHE A 43 6.41 5.56 -8.09
N VAL A 44 5.34 4.74 -8.08
CA VAL A 44 4.92 4.01 -6.88
C VAL A 44 6.03 3.07 -6.41
N SER A 45 6.52 2.20 -7.31
CA SER A 45 7.58 1.23 -6.99
C SER A 45 8.87 1.91 -6.51
N GLU A 46 9.28 3.00 -7.17
CA GLU A 46 10.47 3.75 -6.77
C GLU A 46 10.29 4.45 -5.42
N CYS A 47 9.12 5.06 -5.17
CA CYS A 47 8.81 5.68 -3.88
C CYS A 47 8.74 4.64 -2.75
N MET A 48 8.22 3.44 -3.02
CA MET A 48 8.25 2.31 -2.07
C MET A 48 9.68 1.94 -1.69
N ARG A 49 10.58 1.82 -2.68
CA ARG A 49 12.00 1.52 -2.48
C ARG A 49 12.68 2.58 -1.61
N LEU A 50 12.48 3.86 -1.91
CA LEU A 50 13.07 4.97 -1.15
C LEU A 50 12.59 5.01 0.30
N ASN A 51 11.33 4.66 0.56
CA ASN A 51 10.73 4.68 1.89
C ASN A 51 10.78 3.32 2.61
N LYS A 52 11.47 2.33 2.03
CA LYS A 52 11.53 0.94 2.53
C LYS A 52 10.13 0.36 2.83
N ALA A 53 9.14 0.79 2.06
CA ALA A 53 7.75 0.38 2.21
C ALA A 53 7.50 -0.89 1.39
N ASN A 54 6.75 -1.83 1.95
CA ASN A 54 6.36 -3.07 1.27
C ASN A 54 4.92 -3.06 0.74
N PHE A 55 4.18 -1.98 0.98
CA PHE A 55 2.81 -1.82 0.51
C PHE A 55 2.59 -0.45 -0.15
N GLY A 56 1.97 -0.46 -1.33
CA GLY A 56 1.60 0.75 -2.04
C GLY A 56 0.74 0.47 -3.27
N GLY A 57 0.29 1.51 -3.96
CA GLY A 57 -0.48 1.33 -5.17
C GLY A 57 -1.18 2.58 -5.69
N GLU A 58 -2.06 2.35 -6.66
CA GLU A 58 -2.88 3.38 -7.31
C GLU A 58 -4.38 3.14 -7.10
N GLN A 59 -5.18 4.19 -7.23
CA GLN A 59 -6.64 4.11 -7.12
C GLN A 59 -7.28 3.24 -8.23
N SER A 60 -6.58 3.02 -9.35
CA SER A 60 -6.99 2.14 -10.43
C SER A 60 -7.14 0.67 -9.99
N GLY A 61 -6.56 0.29 -8.85
CA GLY A 61 -6.48 -1.10 -8.38
C GLY A 61 -5.12 -1.76 -8.65
N HIS A 62 -4.15 -1.04 -9.22
CA HIS A 62 -2.76 -1.49 -9.27
C HIS A 62 -2.15 -1.42 -7.87
N ILE A 63 -2.21 -2.53 -7.12
CA ILE A 63 -1.72 -2.63 -5.74
C ILE A 63 -0.50 -3.55 -5.67
N ILE A 64 0.56 -3.07 -5.02
CA ILE A 64 1.84 -3.74 -4.87
C ILE A 64 2.01 -4.22 -3.43
N PHE A 65 2.21 -5.52 -3.28
CA PHE A 65 2.72 -6.15 -2.05
C PHE A 65 4.12 -6.69 -2.34
N SER A 66 5.17 -5.92 -2.00
CA SER A 66 6.53 -6.20 -2.47
C SER A 66 7.17 -7.47 -1.89
N ASP A 67 6.56 -8.00 -0.83
CA ASP A 67 6.94 -9.27 -0.21
C ASP A 67 6.58 -10.46 -1.10
N TYR A 68 5.55 -10.32 -1.94
CA TYR A 68 5.03 -11.40 -2.79
C TYR A 68 5.28 -11.17 -4.28
N ALA A 69 5.18 -9.92 -4.75
CA ALA A 69 5.32 -9.57 -6.16
C ALA A 69 6.18 -8.31 -6.34
N LYS A 70 6.96 -8.24 -7.44
CA LYS A 70 7.79 -7.06 -7.75
C LYS A 70 7.03 -5.93 -8.46
N THR A 71 5.77 -6.17 -8.81
CA THR A 71 4.86 -5.25 -9.49
C THR A 71 3.46 -5.41 -8.92
N GLY A 72 2.50 -4.60 -9.36
CA GLY A 72 1.11 -4.74 -8.95
C GLY A 72 0.53 -6.09 -9.38
N ASP A 73 -0.10 -6.76 -8.43
CA ASP A 73 -0.65 -8.10 -8.61
C ASP A 73 -2.07 -8.17 -8.06
N GLY A 74 -3.03 -8.27 -8.97
CA GLY A 74 -4.45 -8.32 -8.64
C GLY A 74 -4.85 -9.60 -7.91
N LEU A 75 -4.18 -10.74 -8.17
CA LEU A 75 -4.47 -12.00 -7.49
C LEU A 75 -3.96 -11.98 -6.05
N VAL A 76 -2.74 -11.49 -5.83
CA VAL A 76 -2.22 -11.27 -4.48
C VAL A 76 -3.12 -10.30 -3.71
N CYS A 77 -3.52 -9.19 -4.33
CA CYS A 77 -4.42 -8.23 -3.71
C CYS A 77 -5.77 -8.87 -3.34
N ALA A 78 -6.39 -9.62 -4.26
CA ALA A 78 -7.64 -10.32 -4.02
C ALA A 78 -7.52 -11.30 -2.84
N LEU A 79 -6.46 -12.11 -2.79
CA LEU A 79 -6.21 -13.04 -1.70
C LEU A 79 -6.01 -12.33 -0.35
N GLN A 80 -5.28 -11.22 -0.31
CA GLN A 80 -5.08 -10.43 0.92
C GLN A 80 -6.40 -9.82 1.42
N VAL A 81 -7.25 -9.35 0.51
CA VAL A 81 -8.59 -8.85 0.85
C VAL A 81 -9.49 -9.99 1.35
N SER A 82 -9.48 -11.15 0.69
CA SER A 82 -10.22 -12.33 1.16
C SER A 82 -9.78 -12.77 2.55
N ALA A 83 -8.47 -12.77 2.83
CA ALA A 83 -7.94 -13.07 4.15
C ALA A 83 -8.42 -12.06 5.21
N LEU A 84 -8.43 -10.76 4.90
CA LEU A 84 -8.99 -9.73 5.78
C LEU A 84 -10.49 -9.96 6.08
N VAL A 85 -11.27 -10.38 5.10
CA VAL A 85 -12.71 -10.65 5.29
C VAL A 85 -12.94 -11.86 6.18
N LEU A 86 -12.12 -12.91 6.04
CA LEU A 86 -12.25 -14.16 6.81
C LEU A 86 -11.73 -14.06 8.25
N GLU A 87 -10.76 -13.18 8.52
CA GLU A 87 -10.19 -13.00 9.86
C GLU A 87 -10.99 -12.05 10.76
N LYS A 88 -12.10 -11.49 10.26
CA LYS A 88 -13.00 -10.66 11.05
C LYS A 88 -14.05 -11.46 11.81
#